data_AF-A0A8D8I4E0-F1
#
_entry.id   AF-A0A8D8I4E0-F1
#
_cell.length_a   1.000
_cell.length_b   1.000
_cell.length_c   1.000
_cell.angle_alpha   90.00
_cell.angle_beta   90.00
_cell.angle_gamma   90.00
#
_symmetry.space_group_name_H-M   'P 1'
#
loop_
_entity.id
_entity.type
_entity.pdbx_description
1 polymer ?
#
loop_
_entity_poly.entity_id
_entity_poly.type
_entity_poly.pdbx_seq_one_letter_code
_entity_poly.pdbx_strand_id
1 'polypeptide(L)'
;QKKTKGAQSGAGMILGGNRALRSKEILQHTSVIYGLISIAEPGELSELCYDELQQIYEGIQQKEIWALKVLDASGVQEPGFIWGHNHWIGSEKGCEAAREPLSITVSDRYRRVMKPNLVAAMAPFDVGYRMVYARHQSAWQIEMKFQSEVSELFSFFDFVFGPVS
;
A
#
# COMPACT_ATOMS: atom_id res chain seq x y z
N GLN A 1 -11.24 57.04 18.99
CA GLN A 1 -12.00 56.25 18.00
C GLN A 1 -10.98 55.34 17.30
N LYS A 2 -10.73 54.07 17.64
CA LYS A 2 -11.56 52.85 17.77
C LYS A 2 -12.31 52.48 16.48
N LYS A 3 -11.67 51.68 15.62
CA LYS A 3 -12.31 50.49 15.01
C LYS A 3 -11.28 49.47 14.56
N THR A 4 -11.35 48.33 15.24
CA THR A 4 -10.71 47.03 14.99
C THR A 4 -11.41 46.26 13.86
N LYS A 5 -10.74 45.17 13.45
CA LYS A 5 -11.21 43.92 12.80
C LYS A 5 -10.80 43.79 11.32
N GLY A 6 -10.27 42.65 10.85
CA GLY A 6 -10.19 41.36 11.52
C GLY A 6 -9.25 40.38 10.83
N ALA A 7 -8.73 39.47 11.66
CA ALA A 7 -8.12 38.22 11.25
C ALA A 7 -9.19 37.37 10.55
N GLN A 8 -8.88 36.89 9.34
CA GLN A 8 -9.61 35.78 8.73
C GLN A 8 -8.82 34.49 8.99
N SER A 9 -9.18 33.89 10.13
CA SER A 9 -9.15 32.44 10.29
C SER A 9 -10.14 31.85 9.27
N GLY A 10 -9.67 30.91 8.45
CA GLY A 10 -10.42 30.43 7.28
C GLY A 10 -10.23 28.94 7.03
N ALA A 11 -10.97 28.15 7.81
CA ALA A 11 -11.48 26.82 7.48
C ALA A 11 -10.46 25.68 7.33
N GLY A 12 -10.04 25.15 8.48
CA GLY A 12 -9.75 23.72 8.60
C GLY A 12 -10.98 22.92 8.16
N MET A 13 -10.79 22.08 7.15
CA MET A 13 -11.79 21.17 6.63
C MET A 13 -12.01 20.04 7.65
N ILE A 14 -12.99 20.23 8.55
CA ILE A 14 -13.54 19.16 9.37
C ILE A 14 -14.42 18.31 8.45
N LEU A 15 -13.84 17.26 7.86
CA LEU A 15 -14.63 16.15 7.32
C LEU A 15 -15.02 15.27 8.51
N GLY A 16 -16.25 15.49 8.98
CA GLY A 16 -16.89 14.64 9.99
C GLY A 16 -17.19 13.25 9.44
N GLY A 17 -16.94 12.25 10.28
CA GLY A 17 -17.30 10.86 10.07
C GLY A 17 -16.12 9.93 10.32
N ASN A 18 -16.02 9.41 11.54
CA ASN A 18 -15.02 8.46 12.01
C ASN A 18 -14.99 7.14 11.20
N ARG A 19 -14.44 7.15 9.98
CA ARG A 19 -13.87 5.99 9.27
C ARG A 19 -12.76 6.49 8.34
N ALA A 20 -11.59 5.84 8.39
CA ALA A 20 -10.47 5.95 7.45
C ALA A 20 -9.35 6.99 7.72
N LEU A 21 -9.04 7.28 8.99
CA LEU A 21 -7.65 7.09 9.40
C LEU A 21 -7.61 5.65 9.89
N ARG A 22 -7.08 4.69 9.10
CA ARG A 22 -6.78 3.37 9.68
C ARG A 22 -5.91 3.65 10.90
N SER A 23 -6.37 3.27 12.09
CA SER A 23 -5.61 3.46 13.32
C SER A 23 -4.20 2.89 13.09
N LYS A 24 -3.16 3.56 13.62
CA LYS A 24 -1.76 3.08 13.53
C LYS A 24 -1.65 1.58 13.83
N GLU A 25 -2.37 1.14 14.84
CA GLU A 25 -2.49 -0.26 15.26
C GLU A 25 -3.09 -1.18 14.17
N ILE A 26 -4.09 -0.73 13.43
CA ILE A 26 -4.66 -1.50 12.32
C ILE A 26 -3.65 -1.60 11.17
N LEU A 27 -2.94 -0.51 10.86
CA LEU A 27 -1.95 -0.53 9.78
C LEU A 27 -0.77 -1.44 10.09
N GLN A 28 -0.34 -1.50 11.35
CA GLN A 28 0.73 -2.41 11.81
C GLN A 28 0.43 -3.88 11.49
N HIS A 29 -0.84 -4.28 11.54
CA HIS A 29 -1.23 -5.68 11.30
C HIS A 29 -1.75 -5.96 9.89
N THR A 30 -2.10 -4.92 9.13
CA THR A 30 -2.77 -5.11 7.83
C THR A 30 -1.90 -4.72 6.64
N SER A 31 -0.93 -3.80 6.81
CA SER A 31 -0.05 -3.36 5.75
C SER A 31 1.36 -3.88 5.97
N VAL A 32 1.94 -4.49 4.92
CA VAL A 32 3.30 -5.00 4.97
C VAL A 32 4.31 -3.88 5.24
N ILE A 33 4.27 -2.79 4.46
CA ILE A 33 5.22 -1.69 4.61
C ILE A 33 5.09 -1.01 5.99
N TYR A 34 3.87 -0.84 6.48
CA TYR A 34 3.66 -0.22 7.80
C TYR A 34 4.10 -1.14 8.94
N GLY A 35 3.88 -2.45 8.80
CA GLY A 35 4.42 -3.46 9.70
C GLY A 35 5.96 -3.41 9.75
N LEU A 36 6.62 -3.37 8.59
CA LEU A 36 8.08 -3.27 8.49
C LEU A 36 8.62 -1.98 9.14
N ILE A 37 8.00 -0.84 8.86
CA ILE A 37 8.33 0.44 9.52
C ILE A 37 8.22 0.32 11.04
N SER A 38 7.20 -0.39 11.53
CA SER A 38 6.94 -0.46 12.98
C SER A 38 7.95 -1.31 13.77
N ILE A 39 8.73 -2.15 13.09
CA ILE A 39 9.76 -3.00 13.69
C ILE A 39 11.18 -2.54 13.34
N ALA A 40 11.33 -1.53 12.48
CA ALA A 40 12.64 -1.07 12.03
C ALA A 40 13.38 -0.33 13.16
N GLU A 41 14.58 -0.81 13.49
CA GLU A 41 15.45 -0.20 14.50
C GLU A 41 16.70 0.45 13.87
N PRO A 42 17.18 1.58 14.44
CA PRO A 42 18.40 2.21 13.97
C PRO A 42 19.62 1.31 14.24
N GLY A 43 20.44 1.09 13.23
CA GLY A 43 21.65 0.26 13.31
C GLY A 43 21.48 -1.19 12.81
N GLU A 44 20.24 -1.68 12.64
CA GLU A 44 19.98 -2.96 11.95
C GLU A 44 19.90 -2.80 10.43
N LEU A 45 19.54 -1.60 9.98
CA LEU A 45 19.43 -1.21 8.57
C LEU A 45 20.54 -0.21 8.22
N SER A 46 20.85 -0.08 6.92
CA SER A 46 21.66 1.04 6.44
C SER A 46 20.98 2.36 6.81
N GLU A 47 21.75 3.39 7.18
CA GLU A 47 21.23 4.71 7.56
C GLU A 47 20.22 5.25 6.55
N LEU A 48 20.54 5.16 5.25
CA LEU A 48 19.67 5.58 4.15
C LEU A 48 18.29 4.88 4.19
N CYS A 49 18.26 3.56 4.34
CA CYS A 49 17.03 2.79 4.36
C CYS A 49 16.15 3.13 5.57
N TYR A 50 16.78 3.34 6.73
CA TYR A 50 16.06 3.76 7.94
C TYR A 50 15.43 5.14 7.75
N ASP A 51 16.18 6.10 7.20
CA ASP A 51 15.70 7.46 6.93
C ASP A 51 14.56 7.48 5.89
N GLU A 52 14.65 6.66 4.84
CA GLU A 52 13.59 6.52 3.84
C GLU A 52 12.32 5.91 4.45
N LEU A 53 12.45 4.86 5.28
CA LEU A 53 11.32 4.27 6.00
C LEU A 53 10.65 5.28 6.94
N GLN A 54 11.43 6.11 7.62
CA GLN A 54 10.93 7.18 8.47
C GLN A 54 10.19 8.26 7.66
N GLN A 55 10.70 8.62 6.48
CA GLN A 55 10.01 9.55 5.56
C GLN A 55 8.67 8.97 5.08
N ILE A 56 8.59 7.66 4.77
CA ILE A 56 7.33 7.00 4.42
C ILE A 56 6.36 7.09 5.61
N TYR A 57 6.82 6.76 6.82
CA TYR A 57 6.01 6.84 8.03
C TYR A 57 5.41 8.24 8.22
N GLU A 58 6.23 9.27 8.14
CA GLU A 58 5.81 10.66 8.30
C GLU A 58 4.86 11.09 7.19
N GLY A 59 5.15 10.73 5.93
CA GLY A 59 4.28 10.98 4.80
C GLY A 59 2.90 10.34 4.97
N ILE A 60 2.83 9.11 5.50
CA ILE A 60 1.56 8.45 5.82
C ILE A 60 0.80 9.21 6.90
N GLN A 61 1.48 9.65 7.97
CA GLN A 61 0.83 10.43 9.04
C GLN A 61 0.30 11.77 8.53
N GLN A 62 1.05 12.42 7.65
CA GLN A 62 0.69 13.70 7.02
C GLN A 62 -0.33 13.55 5.88
N LYS A 63 -0.67 12.30 5.50
CA LYS A 63 -1.56 11.97 4.38
C LYS A 63 -1.05 12.52 3.05
N GLU A 64 0.26 12.51 2.88
CA GLU A 64 0.90 12.87 1.63
C GLU A 64 0.50 11.87 0.53
N ILE A 65 0.17 12.39 -0.65
CA ILE A 65 -0.39 11.57 -1.74
C ILE A 65 0.60 10.47 -2.15
N TRP A 66 1.88 10.80 -2.28
CA TRP A 66 2.91 9.84 -2.68
C TRP A 66 3.04 8.71 -1.65
N ALA A 67 2.99 9.03 -0.36
CA ALA A 67 3.13 8.06 0.72
C ALA A 67 1.91 7.14 0.81
N LEU A 68 0.72 7.68 0.56
CA LEU A 68 -0.51 6.89 0.45
C LEU A 68 -0.49 5.95 -0.77
N LYS A 69 0.09 6.38 -1.90
CA LYS A 69 0.30 5.49 -3.05
C LYS A 69 1.24 4.34 -2.71
N VAL A 70 2.36 4.62 -2.02
CA VAL A 70 3.28 3.56 -1.55
C VAL A 70 2.58 2.59 -0.60
N LEU A 71 1.78 3.11 0.33
CA LEU A 71 1.02 2.31 1.28
C LEU A 71 -0.01 1.40 0.58
N ASP A 72 -0.71 1.91 -0.43
CA ASP A 72 -1.69 1.16 -1.22
C ASP A 72 -1.02 0.11 -2.12
N ALA A 73 0.11 0.47 -2.74
CA ALA A 73 0.91 -0.42 -3.57
C ALA A 73 1.53 -1.58 -2.79
N SER A 74 1.80 -1.39 -1.50
CA SER A 74 2.41 -2.40 -0.62
C SER A 74 1.43 -3.50 -0.19
N GLY A 75 0.16 -3.40 -0.60
CA GLY A 75 -0.84 -4.43 -0.38
C GLY A 75 -1.33 -4.55 1.05
N VAL A 76 -2.43 -5.28 1.19
CA VAL A 76 -3.10 -5.55 2.46
C VAL A 76 -3.40 -7.03 2.53
N GLN A 77 -3.28 -7.62 3.71
CA GLN A 77 -3.67 -9.02 3.90
C GLN A 77 -5.18 -9.19 3.70
N GLU A 78 -5.57 -10.06 2.76
CA GLU A 78 -6.96 -10.44 2.55
C GLU A 78 -7.37 -11.60 3.48
N PRO A 79 -8.65 -11.67 3.90
CA PRO A 79 -9.16 -12.84 4.61
C PRO A 79 -9.16 -14.07 3.70
N GLY A 80 -9.24 -15.27 4.27
CA GLY A 80 -9.27 -16.52 3.50
C GLY A 80 -7.98 -17.34 3.55
N PHE A 81 -7.07 -16.99 4.45
CA PHE A 81 -5.84 -17.75 4.75
C PHE A 81 -6.06 -19.25 5.04
N ILE A 82 -7.18 -19.61 5.69
CA ILE A 82 -7.55 -20.99 6.03
C ILE A 82 -7.82 -21.84 4.77
N TRP A 83 -8.27 -21.22 3.67
CA TRP A 83 -8.71 -21.93 2.47
C TRP A 83 -7.56 -22.25 1.49
N GLY A 84 -6.31 -22.00 1.88
CA GLY A 84 -5.13 -22.35 1.06
C GLY A 84 -4.98 -21.55 -0.23
N HIS A 85 -5.73 -20.46 -0.41
CA HIS A 85 -5.59 -19.58 -1.59
C HIS A 85 -4.26 -18.82 -1.58
N ASN A 86 -3.72 -18.57 -2.77
CA ASN A 86 -2.57 -17.69 -2.96
C ASN A 86 -3.01 -16.23 -2.70
N HIS A 87 -2.35 -15.57 -1.77
CA HIS A 87 -2.58 -14.15 -1.47
C HIS A 87 -1.54 -13.31 -2.19
N TRP A 88 -1.97 -12.56 -3.20
CA TRP A 88 -1.12 -11.57 -3.88
C TRP A 88 -1.18 -10.28 -3.09
N ILE A 89 -0.08 -9.94 -2.42
CA ILE A 89 0.01 -8.73 -1.62
C ILE A 89 0.71 -7.65 -2.44
N GLY A 90 -0.05 -6.62 -2.82
CA GLY A 90 0.46 -5.41 -3.46
C GLY A 90 0.20 -5.30 -4.96
N SER A 91 0.65 -4.20 -5.55
CA SER A 91 0.43 -3.86 -6.95
C SER A 91 1.68 -3.26 -7.58
N GLU A 92 2.24 -3.95 -8.58
CA GLU A 92 3.38 -3.44 -9.37
C GLU A 92 3.02 -2.10 -10.03
N LYS A 93 1.85 -2.03 -10.67
CA LYS A 93 1.35 -0.78 -11.29
C LYS A 93 1.06 0.32 -10.28
N GLY A 94 0.64 -0.05 -9.06
CA GLY A 94 0.50 0.90 -7.96
C GLY A 94 1.85 1.49 -7.54
N CYS A 95 2.90 0.66 -7.51
CA CYS A 95 4.26 1.09 -7.20
C CYS A 95 4.84 2.00 -8.29
N GLU A 96 4.67 1.63 -9.57
CA GLU A 96 5.03 2.50 -10.70
C GLU A 96 4.34 3.87 -10.60
N ALA A 97 3.07 3.91 -10.20
CA ALA A 97 2.32 5.16 -10.02
C ALA A 97 2.81 6.05 -8.85
N ALA A 98 3.55 5.47 -7.90
CA ALA A 98 4.21 6.20 -6.81
C ALA A 98 5.60 6.72 -7.23
N ARG A 99 6.25 6.03 -8.16
CA ARG A 99 7.58 6.38 -8.68
C ARG A 99 7.52 7.41 -9.81
N GLU A 100 6.55 7.26 -10.72
CA GLU A 100 6.42 8.04 -11.95
C GLU A 100 5.02 8.65 -12.06
N PRO A 101 4.89 9.82 -12.74
CA PRO A 101 3.60 10.46 -12.88
C PRO A 101 2.74 9.65 -13.84
N LEU A 102 1.47 9.45 -13.48
CA LEU A 102 0.54 8.69 -14.31
C LEU A 102 0.25 9.46 -15.61
N SER A 103 0.46 8.81 -16.77
CA SER A 103 0.23 9.41 -18.08
C SER A 103 -1.26 9.40 -18.48
N ILE A 104 -2.13 9.90 -17.60
CA ILE A 104 -3.57 10.00 -17.85
C ILE A 104 -3.99 11.45 -18.11
N THR A 105 -4.63 11.69 -19.25
CA THR A 105 -5.21 13.01 -19.55
C THR A 105 -6.56 13.13 -18.88
N VAL A 106 -6.62 13.89 -17.79
CA VAL A 106 -7.89 14.20 -17.14
C VAL A 106 -8.58 15.30 -17.95
N SER A 107 -9.74 14.99 -18.54
CA SER A 107 -10.51 15.98 -19.28
C SER A 107 -11.21 16.94 -18.32
N ASP A 108 -10.95 18.24 -18.45
CA ASP A 108 -11.61 19.31 -17.69
C ASP A 108 -13.09 19.49 -18.06
N ARG A 109 -13.56 18.78 -19.08
CA ARG A 109 -14.94 18.86 -19.59
C ARG A 109 -15.97 18.34 -18.59
N TYR A 110 -15.55 17.51 -17.64
CA TYR A 110 -16.42 17.00 -16.58
C TYR A 110 -15.92 17.48 -15.23
N ARG A 111 -16.81 18.07 -14.42
CA ARG A 111 -16.50 18.49 -13.05
C ARG A 111 -16.28 17.25 -12.18
N ARG A 112 -15.03 16.79 -12.07
CA ARG A 112 -14.62 15.71 -11.18
C ARG A 112 -14.14 16.29 -9.85
N VAL A 113 -14.42 15.61 -8.75
CA VAL A 113 -13.88 15.94 -7.40
C VAL A 113 -12.46 15.38 -7.22
N MET A 114 -11.70 15.25 -8.31
CA MET A 114 -10.37 14.64 -8.29
C MET A 114 -9.31 15.74 -8.24
N LYS A 115 -8.38 15.64 -7.27
CA LYS A 115 -7.24 16.56 -7.18
C LYS A 115 -6.19 16.19 -8.25
N PRO A 116 -5.65 17.14 -9.02
CA PRO A 116 -4.65 16.86 -10.06
C PRO A 116 -3.36 16.25 -9.49
N ASN A 117 -3.02 16.60 -8.24
CA ASN A 117 -1.84 16.06 -7.55
C ASN A 117 -1.89 14.54 -7.34
N LEU A 118 -3.05 13.89 -7.46
CA LEU A 118 -3.16 12.42 -7.41
C LEU A 118 -2.40 11.75 -8.57
N VAL A 119 -2.29 12.43 -9.71
CA VAL A 119 -1.65 11.92 -10.92
C VAL A 119 -0.14 12.24 -10.91
N ALA A 120 0.22 13.42 -10.40
CA ALA A 120 1.58 13.95 -10.48
C ALA A 120 2.47 13.69 -9.24
N ALA A 121 1.90 13.40 -8.07
CA ALA A 121 2.70 13.21 -6.86
C ALA A 121 3.53 11.92 -6.95
N MET A 122 4.83 12.07 -6.72
CA MET A 122 5.84 11.01 -6.75
C MET A 122 6.58 10.96 -5.41
N ALA A 123 7.13 9.80 -5.08
CA ALA A 123 8.00 9.64 -3.91
C ALA A 123 9.29 10.46 -4.09
N PRO A 124 9.87 11.00 -2.99
CA PRO A 124 11.08 11.82 -3.06
C PRO A 124 12.38 10.99 -3.23
N PHE A 125 12.28 9.67 -3.22
CA PHE A 125 13.37 8.70 -3.41
C PHE A 125 12.90 7.55 -4.31
N ASP A 126 13.82 6.71 -4.79
CA ASP A 126 13.51 5.62 -5.70
C ASP A 126 12.78 4.48 -4.97
N VAL A 127 11.48 4.33 -5.25
CA VAL A 127 10.66 3.24 -4.74
C VAL A 127 10.55 2.16 -5.80
N GLY A 128 11.04 0.97 -5.48
CA GLY A 128 11.00 -0.20 -6.37
C GLY A 128 10.01 -1.27 -5.91
N TYR A 129 9.31 -1.90 -6.87
CA TYR A 129 8.49 -3.07 -6.59
C TYR A 129 9.37 -4.31 -6.38
N ARG A 130 9.14 -5.04 -5.27
CA ARG A 130 9.77 -6.33 -4.99
C ARG A 130 8.71 -7.30 -4.49
N MET A 131 8.75 -8.53 -5.00
CA MET A 131 7.88 -9.60 -4.55
C MET A 131 8.67 -10.56 -3.65
N VAL A 132 8.09 -10.90 -2.50
CA VAL A 132 8.61 -11.96 -1.62
C VAL A 132 7.58 -13.07 -1.57
N TYR A 133 8.00 -14.30 -1.87
CA TYR A 133 7.16 -15.48 -1.76
C TYR A 133 7.24 -16.04 -0.34
N ALA A 134 6.09 -16.15 0.32
CA ALA A 134 5.97 -16.79 1.64
C ALA A 134 5.05 -18.00 1.54
N ARG A 135 5.57 -19.18 1.87
CA ARG A 135 4.76 -20.40 2.02
C ARG A 135 4.47 -20.62 3.51
N HIS A 136 3.20 -20.77 3.83
CA HIS A 136 2.76 -21.16 5.17
C HIS A 136 2.21 -22.57 5.15
N GLN A 137 2.60 -23.39 6.14
CA GLN A 137 2.07 -24.73 6.38
C GLN A 137 1.44 -24.73 7.78
N SER A 138 0.11 -24.72 7.86
CA SER A 138 -0.59 -24.92 9.15
C SER A 138 -1.55 -26.08 9.12
N ALA A 139 -1.74 -26.69 10.29
CA ALA A 139 -2.81 -27.65 10.53
C ALA A 139 -4.23 -27.09 10.26
N TRP A 140 -4.39 -25.77 10.20
CA TRP A 140 -5.64 -25.07 9.91
C TRP A 140 -5.80 -24.68 8.43
N GLN A 141 -5.01 -25.27 7.52
CA GLN A 141 -5.21 -25.10 6.08
C GLN A 141 -6.02 -26.25 5.51
N ILE A 142 -7.10 -25.92 4.80
CA ILE A 142 -7.89 -26.89 4.04
C ILE A 142 -7.25 -27.00 2.65
N GLU A 143 -6.55 -28.11 2.38
CA GLU A 143 -6.13 -28.46 1.03
C GLU A 143 -7.38 -28.98 0.27
N MET A 144 -8.02 -28.11 -0.52
CA MET A 144 -9.16 -28.52 -1.34
C MET A 144 -8.67 -29.41 -2.50
N LYS A 145 -8.71 -30.72 -2.31
CA LYS A 145 -8.57 -31.71 -3.40
C LYS A 145 -9.96 -32.00 -3.96
N PHE A 146 -10.28 -31.48 -5.14
CA PHE A 146 -11.52 -31.81 -5.83
C PHE A 146 -11.45 -33.25 -6.34
N GLN A 147 -12.39 -34.10 -5.91
CA GLN A 147 -12.47 -35.51 -6.29
C GLN A 147 -13.55 -35.73 -7.36
N SER A 148 -13.25 -35.32 -8.60
CA SER A 148 -13.76 -35.83 -9.89
C SER A 148 -13.21 -34.92 -10.99
N GLU A 149 -12.69 -35.38 -12.13
CA GLU A 149 -12.41 -36.71 -12.68
C GLU A 149 -11.42 -36.51 -13.85
N VAL A 150 -10.86 -37.59 -14.38
CA VAL A 150 -10.02 -37.62 -15.58
C VAL A 150 -10.67 -36.85 -16.73
N SER A 151 -10.33 -35.57 -16.90
CA SER A 151 -10.55 -34.75 -18.11
C SER A 151 -9.91 -33.39 -17.86
N GLU A 152 -8.69 -33.24 -18.38
CA GLU A 152 -8.10 -31.98 -18.84
C GLU A 152 -8.66 -30.70 -18.20
N LEU A 153 -8.07 -30.30 -17.08
CA LEU A 153 -7.64 -28.93 -16.81
C LEU A 153 -6.85 -29.02 -15.51
N PHE A 154 -5.61 -29.51 -15.64
CA PHE A 154 -4.61 -29.35 -14.61
C PHE A 154 -4.47 -27.84 -14.33
N SER A 155 -5.09 -27.36 -13.26
CA SER A 155 -4.64 -26.14 -12.58
C SER A 155 -3.31 -26.46 -11.91
N PHE A 156 -2.27 -26.55 -12.74
CA PHE A 156 -0.88 -26.58 -12.34
C PHE A 156 -0.58 -25.19 -11.75
N PHE A 157 -0.52 -25.10 -10.42
CA PHE A 157 0.18 -24.03 -9.71
C PHE A 157 1.18 -24.65 -8.74
N ASP A 158 1.97 -25.61 -9.23
CA ASP A 158 3.27 -25.91 -8.68
C ASP A 158 4.29 -24.96 -9.31
N PHE A 159 4.66 -23.89 -8.62
CA PHE A 159 5.85 -23.11 -8.98
C PHE A 159 7.08 -23.84 -8.43
N VAL A 160 7.70 -24.63 -9.31
CA VAL A 160 9.02 -25.23 -9.11
C VAL A 160 10.09 -24.16 -9.34
N PHE A 161 10.97 -23.97 -8.36
CA PHE A 161 12.20 -23.18 -8.52
C PHE A 161 13.14 -23.89 -9.49
N GLY A 162 13.50 -23.23 -10.59
CA GLY A 162 14.73 -23.50 -11.34
C GLY A 162 15.86 -22.60 -10.84
N PRO A 163 17.12 -23.05 -10.81
CA PRO A 163 18.23 -22.25 -10.31
C PRO A 163 18.56 -21.11 -11.28
N VAL A 164 18.73 -19.90 -10.74
CA VAL A 164 19.30 -18.77 -11.49
C VAL A 164 20.81 -18.76 -11.23
N SER A 165 21.58 -18.91 -12.30
CA SER A 165 23.03 -18.73 -12.35
C SER A 165 23.40 -17.28 -12.63
#